data_AF-A0A7Y9XDT4-F1
#
_entry.id   AF-A0A7Y9XDT4-F1
#
_cell.length_a   1.000
_cell.length_b   1.000
_cell.length_c   1.000
_cell.angle_alpha   90.00
_cell.angle_beta   90.00
_cell.angle_gamma   90.00
#
_symmetry.space_group_name_H-M   'P 1'
#
loop_
_entity.id
_entity.type
_entity.pdbx_description
1 polymer ?
#
loop_
_entity_poly.entity_id
_entity_poly.type
_entity_poly.pdbx_seq_one_letter_code
_entity_poly.pdbx_strand_id
1 'polypeptide(L)'
;MLVGTSAAGTAWAGGEAVAERSSYLCGLGASTPATSGNTISGIGSRTGCGGTVTLTVQVRKHRPAWPDKVVAEASRTGFRNSSFSADGRCDGNGTYFTETRSSSGNKLASGRANRC
;
A
#
# COMPACT_ATOMS: atom_id res chain seq x y z
N MET A 1 35.29 -49.51 -7.45
CA MET A 1 35.33 -48.04 -7.55
C MET A 1 33.98 -47.54 -8.03
N LEU A 2 33.20 -46.90 -7.16
CA LEU A 2 32.47 -45.65 -7.40
C LEU A 2 31.58 -45.38 -6.17
N VAL A 3 32.02 -44.41 -5.40
CA VAL A 3 31.30 -43.75 -4.31
C VAL A 3 30.18 -42.90 -4.91
N GLY A 4 29.00 -42.90 -4.30
CA GLY A 4 27.89 -42.02 -4.67
C GLY A 4 26.96 -41.80 -3.48
N THR A 5 27.37 -40.91 -2.58
CA THR A 5 26.57 -40.42 -1.44
C THR A 5 25.39 -39.58 -1.93
N SER A 6 24.19 -39.82 -1.41
CA SER A 6 23.05 -38.90 -1.53
C SER A 6 22.29 -38.88 -0.21
N ALA A 7 22.77 -38.07 0.73
CA ALA A 7 22.01 -37.70 1.91
C ALA A 7 21.02 -36.59 1.50
N ALA A 8 19.75 -36.94 1.31
CA ALA A 8 18.69 -35.96 1.21
C ALA A 8 18.39 -35.47 2.64
N GLY A 9 19.01 -34.36 3.03
CA GLY A 9 18.67 -33.67 4.25
C GLY A 9 17.27 -33.10 4.13
N THR A 10 16.33 -33.64 4.91
CA THR A 10 15.01 -33.03 5.11
C THR A 10 15.20 -31.75 5.90
N ALA A 11 15.41 -30.64 5.20
CA ALA A 11 15.32 -29.31 5.79
C ALA A 11 13.85 -29.06 6.14
N TRP A 12 13.48 -29.42 7.37
CA TRP A 12 12.29 -28.86 8.01
C TRP A 12 12.59 -27.39 8.24
N ALA A 13 12.25 -26.58 7.23
CA ALA A 13 12.23 -25.14 7.32
C ALA A 13 11.51 -24.79 8.62
N GLY A 14 12.26 -24.09 9.47
CA GLY A 14 11.89 -23.76 10.83
C GLY A 14 10.49 -23.18 10.90
N GLY A 15 9.84 -23.49 12.02
CA GLY A 15 8.51 -23.04 12.36
C GLY A 15 8.28 -21.63 11.87
N GLU A 16 7.42 -21.54 10.85
CA GLU A 16 6.63 -20.36 10.62
C GLU A 16 5.82 -20.22 11.89
N ALA A 17 6.36 -19.46 12.84
CA ALA A 17 5.57 -18.86 13.89
C ALA A 17 4.36 -18.30 13.16
N VAL A 18 3.22 -18.99 13.30
CA VAL A 18 1.92 -18.50 12.89
C VAL A 18 1.75 -17.30 13.79
N ALA A 19 2.31 -16.18 13.35
CA ALA A 19 2.21 -14.89 13.98
C ALA A 19 0.71 -14.67 14.08
N GLU A 20 0.25 -14.90 15.30
CA GLU A 20 -1.05 -14.65 15.85
C GLU A 20 -1.97 -14.02 14.79
N ARG A 21 -2.71 -14.87 14.08
CA ARG A 21 -3.82 -14.44 13.23
C ARG A 21 -4.92 -13.92 14.16
N SER A 22 -4.66 -12.77 14.75
CA SER A 22 -5.62 -11.90 15.40
C SER A 22 -5.48 -10.51 14.78
N SER A 23 -5.44 -10.47 13.45
CA SER A 23 -5.53 -9.25 12.62
C SER A 23 -6.86 -9.16 11.88
N TYR A 24 -7.85 -9.96 12.30
CA TYR A 24 -9.18 -9.93 11.74
C TYR A 24 -9.78 -8.53 11.96
N LEU A 25 -10.06 -7.85 10.85
CA LEU A 25 -10.80 -6.58 10.70
C LEU A 25 -10.01 -5.29 10.52
N CYS A 26 -8.67 -5.27 10.47
CA CYS A 26 -7.99 -4.04 10.07
C CYS A 26 -8.07 -3.81 8.55
N GLY A 27 -9.17 -3.20 8.11
CA GLY A 27 -9.39 -2.82 6.72
C GLY A 27 -8.68 -1.52 6.40
N LEU A 28 -7.79 -1.56 5.41
CA LEU A 28 -7.43 -0.34 4.69
C LEU A 28 -8.43 -0.14 3.56
N GLY A 29 -8.71 1.12 3.24
CA GLY A 29 -9.40 1.52 2.03
C GLY A 29 -8.51 2.46 1.23
N ALA A 30 -8.61 2.38 -0.08
CA ALA A 30 -7.97 3.31 -0.99
C ALA A 30 -8.97 3.58 -2.11
N SER A 31 -9.46 4.80 -2.18
CA SER A 31 -10.36 5.25 -3.23
C SER A 31 -9.56 5.65 -4.45
N THR A 32 -10.11 5.38 -5.63
CA THR A 32 -9.54 5.83 -6.90
C THR A 32 -9.35 7.36 -6.88
N PRO A 33 -8.20 7.87 -7.34
CA PRO A 33 -7.95 9.30 -7.30
C PRO A 33 -8.97 10.07 -8.15
N ALA A 34 -9.48 11.14 -7.57
CA ALA A 34 -10.35 12.11 -8.21
C ALA A 34 -9.52 13.32 -8.68
N THR A 35 -9.98 13.94 -9.74
CA THR A 35 -9.32 15.10 -10.34
C THR A 35 -10.30 16.25 -10.38
N SER A 36 -9.84 17.43 -9.97
CA SER A 36 -10.59 18.67 -10.09
C SER A 36 -9.65 19.76 -10.60
N GLY A 37 -9.85 20.19 -11.86
CA GLY A 37 -8.95 21.12 -12.54
C GLY A 37 -7.53 20.55 -12.64
N ASN A 38 -6.57 21.24 -12.03
CA ASN A 38 -5.15 20.84 -11.99
C ASN A 38 -4.74 20.15 -10.67
N THR A 39 -5.73 19.74 -9.87
CA THR A 39 -5.52 19.10 -8.57
C THR A 39 -5.98 17.65 -8.64
N ILE A 40 -5.17 16.76 -8.08
CA ILE A 40 -5.49 15.34 -7.93
C ILE A 40 -5.57 15.00 -6.45
N SER A 41 -6.62 14.29 -6.07
CA SER A 41 -6.90 13.92 -4.68
C SER A 41 -7.11 12.41 -4.58
N GLY A 42 -6.36 11.77 -3.70
CA GLY A 42 -6.56 10.37 -3.31
C GLY A 42 -7.10 10.28 -1.91
N ILE A 43 -7.95 9.30 -1.64
CA ILE A 43 -8.47 9.07 -0.29
C ILE A 43 -8.04 7.69 0.16
N GLY A 44 -7.35 7.64 1.30
CA GLY A 44 -7.13 6.41 2.04
C GLY A 44 -8.05 6.34 3.25
N SER A 45 -8.40 5.15 3.68
CA SER A 45 -9.15 4.95 4.92
C SER A 45 -8.60 3.80 5.72
N ARG A 46 -8.87 3.82 7.02
CA ARG A 46 -8.55 2.74 7.95
C ARG A 46 -9.78 2.46 8.80
N THR A 47 -10.18 1.21 8.91
CA THR A 47 -11.40 0.81 9.62
C THR A 47 -11.21 -0.53 10.30
N GLY A 48 -11.83 -0.72 11.48
CA GLY A 48 -11.77 -1.98 12.23
C GLY A 48 -10.38 -2.32 12.81
N CYS A 49 -9.47 -1.35 12.85
CA CYS A 49 -8.14 -1.57 13.39
C CYS A 49 -8.04 -1.12 14.86
N GLY A 50 -7.40 -1.95 15.68
CA GLY A 50 -6.92 -1.55 17.00
C GLY A 50 -5.71 -0.61 16.91
N GLY A 51 -5.52 0.20 17.96
CA GLY A 51 -4.37 1.08 18.11
C GLY A 51 -4.28 2.23 17.11
N THR A 52 -3.21 3.01 17.22
CA THR A 52 -2.87 4.09 16.29
C THR A 52 -1.66 3.68 15.45
N VAL A 53 -1.66 4.10 14.19
CA VAL A 53 -0.56 3.85 13.25
C VAL A 53 -0.23 5.13 12.52
N THR A 54 0.93 5.19 11.87
CA THR A 54 1.16 6.20 10.84
C THR A 54 0.47 5.72 9.56
N LEU A 55 -0.50 6.48 9.07
CA LEU A 55 -1.13 6.26 7.78
C LEU A 55 -0.53 7.22 6.77
N THR A 56 -0.01 6.70 5.67
CA THR A 56 0.52 7.44 4.54
C THR A 56 -0.39 7.17 3.35
N VAL A 57 -0.93 8.23 2.74
CA VAL A 57 -1.71 8.15 1.51
C VAL A 57 -0.91 8.86 0.43
N GLN A 58 -0.63 8.15 -0.65
CA GLN A 58 0.14 8.65 -1.78
C GLN A 58 -0.70 8.54 -3.05
N VAL A 59 -0.73 9.59 -3.85
CA VAL A 59 -1.21 9.53 -5.24
C VAL A 59 0.01 9.41 -6.14
N ARG A 60 0.05 8.34 -6.93
CA ARG A 60 1.18 8.03 -7.80
C ARG A 60 0.70 7.98 -9.24
N LYS A 61 1.47 8.60 -10.13
CA LYS A 61 1.34 8.48 -11.57
C LYS A 61 2.09 7.25 -12.02
N HIS A 62 1.37 6.31 -12.61
CA HIS A 62 1.95 5.16 -13.26
C HIS A 62 2.69 5.58 -14.53
N ARG A 63 3.96 5.20 -14.63
CA ARG A 63 4.79 5.43 -15.82
C ARG A 63 5.32 4.08 -16.30
N PRO A 64 5.07 3.68 -17.57
CA PRO A 64 5.49 2.36 -18.05
C PRO A 64 7.02 2.24 -18.23
N ALA A 65 7.69 3.34 -18.57
CA ALA A 65 9.13 3.36 -18.86
C ALA A 65 9.99 3.98 -17.72
N TRP A 66 9.38 4.41 -16.62
CA TRP A 66 10.04 5.12 -15.52
C TRP A 66 9.40 4.73 -14.19
N PRO A 67 10.09 4.86 -13.04
CA PRO A 67 9.47 4.63 -11.75
C PRO A 67 8.23 5.51 -11.56
N ASP A 68 7.21 4.96 -10.90
CA ASP A 68 5.97 5.67 -10.61
C ASP A 68 6.26 6.96 -9.84
N LYS A 69 5.76 8.08 -10.35
CA LYS A 69 6.02 9.39 -9.75
C LYS A 69 4.97 9.68 -8.69
N VAL A 70 5.41 10.02 -7.48
CA VAL A 70 4.50 10.50 -6.43
C VAL A 70 4.13 11.95 -6.77
N VAL A 71 2.84 12.21 -6.96
CA VAL A 71 2.30 13.54 -7.29
C VAL A 71 1.61 14.20 -6.09
N ALA A 72 1.13 13.37 -5.16
CA ALA A 72 0.62 13.80 -3.87
C ALA A 72 1.08 12.81 -2.82
N GLU A 73 1.46 13.30 -1.65
CA GLU A 73 1.71 12.47 -0.48
C GLU A 73 1.19 13.21 0.73
N ALA A 74 0.46 12.50 1.57
CA ALA A 74 0.10 12.96 2.88
C ALA A 74 0.38 11.83 3.88
N SER A 75 0.90 12.16 5.05
CA SER A 75 1.11 11.21 6.13
C SER A 75 0.61 11.76 7.45
N ARG A 76 0.02 10.90 8.27
CA ARG A 76 -0.52 11.26 9.58
C ARG A 76 -0.15 10.20 10.61
N THR A 77 0.57 10.62 11.63
CA THR A 77 0.88 9.81 12.81
C THR A 77 -0.32 9.79 13.76
N GLY A 78 -0.42 8.76 14.61
CA GLY A 78 -1.54 8.66 15.53
C GLY A 78 -2.89 8.32 14.85
N PHE A 79 -2.88 7.83 13.61
CA PHE A 79 -4.08 7.56 12.84
C PHE A 79 -4.80 6.31 13.37
N ARG A 80 -6.05 6.47 13.80
CA ARG A 80 -6.84 5.39 14.40
C ARG A 80 -7.74 4.72 13.37
N ASN A 81 -8.99 5.16 13.25
CA ASN A 81 -9.91 4.73 12.20
C ASN A 81 -10.59 5.97 11.64
N SER A 82 -10.29 6.32 10.39
CA SER A 82 -10.89 7.45 9.69
C SER A 82 -10.51 7.40 8.21
N SER A 83 -10.99 8.38 7.44
CA SER A 83 -10.55 8.65 6.08
C SER A 83 -9.54 9.79 6.07
N PHE A 84 -8.58 9.73 5.15
CA PHE A 84 -7.51 10.69 4.99
C PHE A 84 -7.29 10.97 3.52
N SER A 85 -7.41 12.23 3.13
CA SER A 85 -7.17 12.65 1.75
C SER A 85 -5.73 13.14 1.60
N ALA A 86 -5.11 12.76 0.48
CA ALA A 86 -3.89 13.36 -0.01
C ALA A 86 -4.22 14.14 -1.28
N ASP A 87 -4.06 15.46 -1.24
CA ASP A 87 -4.17 16.35 -2.38
C ASP A 87 -2.79 16.74 -2.91
N GLY A 88 -2.70 16.88 -4.23
CA GLY A 88 -1.50 17.33 -4.91
C GLY A 88 -1.84 17.86 -6.29
N ARG A 89 -0.82 18.22 -7.05
CA ARG A 89 -1.01 18.74 -8.41
C ARG A 89 -0.95 17.61 -9.44
N CYS A 90 -1.80 17.71 -10.44
CA CYS A 90 -1.74 16.88 -11.64
C CYS A 90 -0.38 17.05 -12.34
N ASP A 91 0.20 15.93 -12.79
CA ASP A 91 1.50 15.87 -13.48
C ASP A 91 1.33 15.45 -14.94
N GLY A 92 0.33 16.02 -15.61
CA GLY A 92 -0.03 15.72 -16.99
C GLY A 92 -0.82 14.42 -17.16
N ASN A 93 -1.53 14.30 -18.27
CA ASN A 93 -2.44 13.18 -18.52
C ASN A 93 -1.73 11.81 -18.40
N GLY A 94 -2.36 10.85 -17.74
CA GLY A 94 -1.79 9.52 -17.51
C GLY A 94 -2.62 8.66 -16.56
N THR A 95 -2.09 7.50 -16.18
CA THR A 95 -2.76 6.61 -15.24
C THR A 95 -2.32 6.94 -13.82
N TYR A 96 -3.27 7.18 -12.92
CA TYR A 96 -3.01 7.50 -11.53
C TYR A 96 -3.67 6.48 -10.61
N PHE A 97 -3.04 6.24 -9.47
CA PHE A 97 -3.57 5.39 -8.42
C PHE A 97 -3.21 5.96 -7.06
N THR A 98 -4.12 5.79 -6.10
CA THR A 98 -3.87 6.08 -4.70
C THR A 98 -3.39 4.83 -3.99
N GLU A 99 -2.29 4.94 -3.27
CA GLU A 99 -1.74 3.91 -2.41
C GLU A 99 -1.83 4.38 -0.95
N THR A 100 -2.46 3.56 -0.12
CA THR A 100 -2.55 3.77 1.32
C THR A 100 -1.64 2.78 2.00
N ARG A 101 -0.68 3.29 2.78
CA ARG A 101 0.29 2.49 3.52
C ARG A 101 0.17 2.79 5.00
N SER A 102 0.20 1.74 5.80
CA SER A 102 0.24 1.83 7.25
C SER A 102 1.62 1.42 7.76
N SER A 103 2.10 2.10 8.80
CA SER A 103 3.32 1.69 9.52
C SER A 103 3.21 0.31 10.18
N SER A 104 2.01 -0.24 10.30
CA SER A 104 1.78 -1.63 10.71
C SER A 104 2.21 -2.68 9.67
N GLY A 105 2.63 -2.25 8.48
CA GLY A 105 3.00 -3.14 7.36
C GLY A 105 1.88 -3.36 6.34
N ASN A 106 0.66 -2.95 6.66
CA ASN A 106 -0.47 -3.04 5.73
C ASN A 106 -0.35 -2.01 4.60
N LYS A 107 -0.59 -2.42 3.36
CA LYS A 107 -0.64 -1.53 2.19
C LYS A 107 -1.83 -1.91 1.30
N LEU A 108 -2.48 -0.91 0.72
CA LEU A 108 -3.57 -1.09 -0.21
C LEU A 108 -3.49 -0.05 -1.32
N ALA A 109 -3.54 -0.51 -2.56
CA ALA A 109 -3.69 0.36 -3.71
C ALA A 109 -5.14 0.38 -4.18
N SER A 110 -5.61 1.55 -4.58
CA SER A 110 -6.89 1.75 -5.26
C SER A 110 -6.82 1.28 -6.72
N GLY A 111 -7.99 1.26 -7.37
CA GLY A 111 -8.08 1.07 -8.82
C GLY A 111 -7.34 2.17 -9.57
N ARG A 112 -6.62 1.77 -10.63
CA ARG A 112 -5.93 2.67 -11.55
C ARG A 112 -6.94 3.39 -12.44
N ALA A 113 -6.85 4.72 -12.52
CA ALA A 113 -7.71 5.51 -13.39
C ALA A 113 -6.90 6.50 -14.23
N ASN A 114 -7.33 6.71 -15.47
CA ASN A 114 -6.76 7.75 -16.32
C ASN A 114 -7.24 9.14 -15.84
N ARG A 115 -6.27 10.02 -15.54
CA ARG A 115 -6.43 11.35 -14.93
C ARG A 115 -5.39 12.32 -15.49
N CYS A 116 -5.52 13.59 -15.11
CA CYS A 116 -4.64 14.68 -15.52
C CYS A 116 -3.30 14.73 -14.80
#